data_AF-A0A7W9FRD8-F1
#
_entry.id   AF-A0A7W9FRD8-F1
#
_cell.length_a   1.000
_cell.length_b   1.000
_cell.length_c   1.000
_cell.angle_alpha   90.00
_cell.angle_beta   90.00
_cell.angle_gamma   90.00
#
_symmetry.space_group_name_H-M   'P 1'
#
loop_
_entity.id
_entity.type
_entity.pdbx_description
1 polymer ?
#
loop_
_entity_poly.entity_id
_entity_poly.type
_entity_poly.pdbx_seq_one_letter_code
_entity_poly.pdbx_strand_id
1 'polypeptide(L)' 'MAAARMSVVEISVTVEIDGRNFTTQIAGSYDALRSVEAARGVGRQIGEQLGECLALRIQHGGPISRAAA' A
#
# COMPACT_ATOMS: atom_id res chain seq x y z
N MET A 1 9.38 27.82 -7.35
CA MET A 1 8.98 26.42 -7.65
C MET A 1 7.55 26.23 -7.18
N ALA A 2 6.63 25.85 -8.07
CA ALA A 2 5.24 25.62 -7.68
C ALA A 2 5.12 24.30 -6.90
N ALA A 3 4.42 24.32 -5.78
CA ALA A 3 4.12 23.14 -4.99
C ALA A 3 2.98 22.35 -5.69
N ALA A 4 3.24 21.13 -6.15
CA ALA A 4 2.25 20.28 -6.82
C ALA A 4 1.65 19.26 -5.83
N ARG A 5 0.34 19.33 -5.56
CA ARG A 5 -0.34 18.36 -4.69
C ARG A 5 -0.63 17.06 -5.44
N MET A 6 -0.41 15.92 -4.79
CA MET A 6 -0.77 14.60 -5.31
C MET A 6 -1.99 14.06 -4.56
N SER A 7 -3.01 13.65 -5.30
CA SER A 7 -4.19 12.96 -4.74
C SER A 7 -4.28 11.57 -5.36
N VAL A 8 -4.25 10.55 -4.51
CA VAL A 8 -4.54 9.17 -4.88
C VAL A 8 -6.03 8.97 -4.68
N VAL A 9 -6.76 8.83 -5.78
CA VAL A 9 -8.20 8.57 -5.76
C VAL A 9 -8.46 7.16 -5.25
N GLU A 10 -7.77 6.17 -5.84
CA GLU A 10 -7.83 4.78 -5.40
C GLU A 10 -6.67 4.00 -6.02
N ILE A 11 -5.97 3.19 -5.21
CA ILE A 11 -5.09 2.12 -5.68
C ILE A 11 -5.58 0.83 -5.03
N SER A 12 -5.91 -0.15 -5.85
CA SER A 12 -6.32 -1.49 -5.43
C SER A 12 -5.23 -2.49 -5.78
N VAL A 13 -4.82 -3.31 -4.82
CA VAL A 13 -3.86 -4.41 -5.01
C VAL A 13 -4.56 -5.70 -4.60
N THR A 14 -4.59 -6.68 -5.50
CA THR A 14 -5.09 -8.02 -5.21
C THR A 14 -3.97 -9.02 -5.36
N VAL A 15 -3.80 -9.88 -4.36
CA VAL A 15 -2.86 -11.00 -4.38
C VAL A 15 -3.63 -12.29 -4.21
N GLU A 16 -3.34 -13.26 -5.06
CA GLU A 16 -3.85 -14.63 -4.92
C GLU A 16 -2.83 -15.48 -4.15
N ILE A 17 -3.29 -16.14 -3.10
CA ILE A 17 -2.51 -17.08 -2.29
C ILE A 17 -3.35 -18.35 -2.11
N ASP A 18 -2.86 -19.49 -2.60
CA ASP A 18 -3.53 -20.79 -2.49
C ASP A 18 -5.00 -20.76 -2.97
N GLY A 19 -5.27 -20.05 -4.08
CA GLY A 19 -6.61 -19.91 -4.65
C GLY A 19 -7.53 -18.93 -3.91
N ARG A 20 -7.01 -18.17 -2.94
CA ARG A 20 -7.74 -17.11 -2.22
C ARG A 20 -7.24 -15.74 -2.61
N ASN A 21 -8.17 -14.83 -2.89
CA ASN A 21 -7.85 -13.45 -3.25
C ASN A 21 -7.86 -12.55 -2.01
N PHE A 22 -6.74 -11.86 -1.79
CA PHE A 22 -6.57 -10.82 -0.79
C PHE A 22 -6.45 -9.49 -1.51
N THR A 23 -7.53 -8.72 -1.52
CA THR A 23 -7.51 -7.34 -2.03
C THR A 23 -7.14 -6.40 -0.89
N THR A 24 -6.43 -5.31 -1.16
CA THR A 24 -6.26 -4.15 -0.29
C THR A 24 -6.41 -2.89 -1.13
N GLN A 25 -6.86 -1.79 -0.51
CA GLN A 25 -7.14 -0.54 -1.21
C GLN A 25 -6.60 0.63 -0.40
N ILE A 26 -6.08 1.65 -1.08
CA ILE A 26 -5.68 2.91 -0.46
C ILE A 26 -6.15 4.10 -1.28
N ALA A 27 -6.58 5.13 -0.57
CA ALA A 27 -6.92 6.45 -1.10
C ALA A 27 -6.35 7.50 -0.14
N GLY A 28 -5.88 8.63 -0.66
CA GLY A 28 -5.22 9.62 0.18
C GLY A 28 -4.72 10.85 -0.54
N SER A 29 -4.53 11.93 0.22
CA SER A 29 -3.83 13.13 -0.23
C SER A 29 -2.39 13.12 0.29
N TYR A 30 -1.44 13.44 -0.58
CA TYR A 30 -0.03 13.53 -0.24
C TYR A 30 0.48 14.95 -0.52
N ASP A 31 1.28 15.46 0.42
CA ASP A 31 1.82 16.81 0.37
C ASP A 31 2.72 17.04 -0.84
N ALA A 32 2.86 18.32 -1.16
CA ALA A 32 3.27 18.74 -2.49
C ALA A 32 4.67 18.25 -2.91
N LEU A 33 4.74 17.64 -4.10
CA LEU A 33 5.97 17.17 -4.74
C LEU A 33 6.79 18.39 -5.19
N ARG A 34 7.78 18.79 -4.39
CA ARG A 34 8.67 19.93 -4.70
C ARG A 34 9.94 19.50 -5.45
N SER A 35 10.18 18.19 -5.56
CA SER A 35 11.32 17.60 -6.24
C SER A 35 11.03 16.15 -6.66
N VAL A 36 11.87 15.59 -7.54
CA VAL A 36 11.83 14.16 -7.91
C VAL A 36 12.01 13.27 -6.68
N GLU A 37 12.82 13.70 -5.72
CA GLU A 37 13.04 12.97 -4.47
C GLU A 37 11.79 12.95 -3.59
N ALA A 38 11.07 14.08 -3.48
CA ALA A 38 9.79 14.13 -2.79
C ALA A 38 8.76 13.20 -3.44
N ALA A 39 8.71 13.15 -4.78
CA ALA A 39 7.84 12.24 -5.53
C ALA A 39 8.15 10.77 -5.23
N ARG A 40 9.45 10.41 -5.20
CA ARG A 40 9.89 9.06 -4.81
C ARG A 40 9.56 8.74 -3.35
N GLY A 41 9.67 9.72 -2.46
CA GLY A 41 9.30 9.58 -1.05
C GLY A 41 7.83 9.24 -0.87
N VAL A 42 6.94 10.00 -1.52
CA VAL A 42 5.49 9.72 -1.52
C VAL A 42 5.18 8.35 -2.12
N GLY A 43 5.83 7.96 -3.23
CA GLY A 43 5.66 6.64 -3.83
C GLY A 43 6.06 5.50 -2.88
N ARG A 44 7.16 5.64 -2.14
CA ARG A 44 7.59 4.66 -1.12
C ARG A 44 6.58 4.56 0.02
N GLN A 45 6.10 5.69 0.52
CA GLN A 45 5.10 5.73 1.58
C GLN A 45 3.80 5.02 1.18
N ILE A 46 3.31 5.26 -0.05
CA ILE A 46 2.13 4.56 -0.58
C ILE A 46 2.36 3.05 -0.62
N GLY A 47 3.52 2.62 -1.12
CA GLY A 47 3.88 1.20 -1.22
C GLY A 47 3.96 0.50 0.15
N GLU A 48 4.56 1.17 1.13
CA GLU A 48 4.66 0.67 2.51
C GLU A 48 3.27 0.50 3.16
N GLN A 49 2.41 1.52 3.04
CA GLN A 49 1.03 1.47 3.54
C GLN A 49 0.23 0.33 2.89
N LEU A 50 0.36 0.13 1.57
CA LEU A 50 -0.26 -0.97 0.86
C LEU A 50 0.25 -2.33 1.35
N GLY A 51 1.56 -2.48 1.53
CA GLY A 51 2.19 -3.69 2.01
C GLY A 51 1.74 -4.06 3.43
N GLU A 52 1.66 -3.08 4.33
CA GLU A 52 1.19 -3.28 5.70
C GLU A 52 -0.29 -3.69 5.72
N CYS A 53 -1.16 -2.99 5.00
CA CYS A 53 -2.58 -3.35 4.90
C CYS A 53 -2.78 -4.76 4.32
N LEU A 54 -1.99 -5.13 3.31
CA LEU A 54 -2.02 -6.48 2.74
C LEU A 54 -1.54 -7.52 3.76
N ALA A 55 -0.43 -7.27 4.46
CA ALA A 55 0.11 -8.16 5.48
C ALA A 55 -0.90 -8.40 6.62
N LEU A 56 -1.60 -7.34 7.06
CA LEU A 56 -2.65 -7.46 8.06
C LEU A 56 -3.86 -8.25 7.55
N ARG A 57 -4.28 -8.04 6.29
CA ARG A 57 -5.37 -8.83 5.68
C ARG A 57 -5.00 -10.30 5.54
N ILE A 58 -3.75 -10.59 5.18
CA ILE A 58 -3.21 -11.96 5.14
C ILE A 58 -3.22 -12.58 6.56
N GLN A 59 -2.78 -11.84 7.57
CA GLN A 59 -2.71 -12.33 8.96
C GLN A 59 -4.09 -12.56 9.60
N HIS A 60 -5.08 -11.71 9.31
CA HIS A 60 -6.38 -11.72 9.98
C HIS A 60 -7.54 -12.31 9.15
N GLY A 61 -7.30 -12.68 7.89
CA GLY A 61 -8.29 -13.30 6.99
C GLY A 61 -8.45 -14.84 7.10
N GLY A 62 -7.67 -15.51 7.96
CA GLY A 62 -7.77 -16.95 8.28
C GLY A 62 -6.91 -17.91 7.40
N PRO A 63 -6.51 -19.07 7.96
CA PRO A 63 -5.23 -19.24 8.66
C PRO A 63 -4.00 -19.28 7.72
N ILE A 64 -2.95 -18.55 8.08
CA ILE A 64 -1.56 -18.96 7.84
C ILE A 64 -1.10 -19.63 9.12
N SER A 65 -0.95 -20.96 9.12
CA SER A 65 -0.46 -21.66 10.30
C SER A 65 0.95 -21.18 10.60
N ARG A 66 1.13 -20.56 11.78
CA ARG A 66 2.43 -20.44 12.43
C ARG A 66 3.03 -21.85 12.56
N ALA A 67 4.05 -22.14 11.78
CA ALA A 67 4.97 -23.24 12.06
C ALA A 67 6.39 -22.80 11.70
N ALA A 68 7.12 -22.39 12.73
CA ALA A 68 8.55 -22.62 12.96
C ALA A 68 8.86 -21.92 14.30
N ALA A 69 9.20 -22.63 15.38
CA ALA A 69 10.48 -23.33 15.58
C ALA A 69 11.66 -22.36 15.44
#